data_AF-K0VLZ7-F1
#
_entry.id   AF-K0VLZ7-F1
#
_cell.length_a   1.000
_cell.length_b   1.000
_cell.length_c   1.000
_cell.angle_alpha   90.00
_cell.angle_beta   90.00
_cell.angle_gamma   90.00
#
_symmetry.space_group_name_H-M   'P 1'
#
loop_
_entity.id
_entity.type
_entity.pdbx_description
1 polymer ?
#
loop_
_entity_poly.entity_id
_entity_poly.type
_entity_poly.pdbx_seq_one_letter_code
_entity_poly.pdbx_strand_id
1 'polypeptide(L)'
;MAPSIQPVADFYTALGFEITFQQAAPYQFLSVRRGGIELNFYGDKEFDPVTSTHGCLVDTDDVDELYTLFTKGLQDAYGSVPIQGVPRVGALADTSYGVRQFLMVDPGGNTIQIAQSISEDQGHRPLPRGTFDRAIHMGSLYADSKQDLGLAVKVLDRALHRTDEEPTEIQLVKLLVLRADVAVRQDAQDLAQELLARARAVGAGGPELADTLRRATELEAGLQAKSMRPPRTEAT
;
A
#
# COMPACT_ATOMS: atom_id res chain seq x y z
N MET A 1 -8.70 1.74 -16.73
CA MET A 1 -8.25 2.67 -17.81
C MET A 1 -6.91 3.27 -17.41
N ALA A 2 -6.19 3.95 -18.31
CA ALA A 2 -4.97 4.67 -17.97
C ALA A 2 -4.68 5.83 -18.96
N PRO A 3 -3.89 6.84 -18.59
CA PRO A 3 -3.46 7.91 -19.52
C PRO A 3 -2.69 7.40 -20.74
N SER A 4 -1.91 6.34 -20.53
CA SER A 4 -1.11 5.64 -21.52
C SER A 4 -0.92 4.20 -21.10
N ILE A 5 -0.93 3.27 -22.04
CA ILE A 5 -0.71 1.84 -21.74
C ILE A 5 0.75 1.48 -21.45
N GLN A 6 1.74 2.30 -21.85
CA GLN A 6 3.15 1.92 -21.68
C GLN A 6 3.59 1.87 -20.21
N PRO A 7 3.33 2.89 -19.36
CA PRO A 7 3.65 2.79 -17.94
C PRO A 7 2.94 1.62 -17.24
N VAL A 8 1.72 1.29 -17.68
CA VAL A 8 0.96 0.14 -17.19
C VAL A 8 1.66 -1.17 -17.60
N ALA A 9 2.07 -1.30 -18.86
CA ALA A 9 2.82 -2.47 -19.34
C ALA A 9 4.12 -2.67 -18.55
N ASP A 10 4.90 -1.61 -18.32
CA ASP A 10 6.15 -1.67 -17.56
C ASP A 10 5.88 -2.13 -16.11
N PHE A 11 4.84 -1.58 -15.48
CA PHE A 11 4.46 -1.90 -14.11
C PHE A 11 4.03 -3.36 -13.97
N TYR A 12 3.08 -3.85 -14.78
CA TYR A 12 2.63 -5.24 -14.68
C TYR A 12 3.72 -6.23 -15.10
N THR A 13 4.61 -5.87 -16.03
CA THR A 13 5.80 -6.68 -16.34
C THR A 13 6.74 -6.79 -15.14
N ALA A 14 6.96 -5.69 -14.40
CA ALA A 14 7.74 -5.72 -13.16
C ALA A 14 7.09 -6.62 -12.09
N LEU A 15 5.76 -6.73 -12.07
CA LEU A 15 5.02 -7.68 -11.21
C LEU A 15 5.08 -9.14 -11.70
N GLY A 16 5.76 -9.40 -12.82
CA GLY A 16 5.88 -10.72 -13.42
C GLY A 16 4.63 -11.17 -14.19
N PHE A 17 3.86 -10.23 -14.74
CA PHE A 17 2.84 -10.54 -15.74
C PHE A 17 3.46 -10.61 -17.13
N GLU A 18 2.89 -11.49 -17.96
CA GLU A 18 3.16 -11.55 -19.39
C GLU A 18 2.25 -10.57 -20.13
N ILE A 19 2.78 -9.87 -21.13
CA ILE A 19 1.97 -9.12 -22.08
C ILE A 19 1.41 -10.11 -23.11
N THR A 20 0.10 -10.33 -23.10
CA THR A 20 -0.57 -11.25 -24.03
C THR A 20 -1.06 -10.55 -25.29
N PHE A 21 -1.31 -9.25 -25.20
CA PHE A 21 -1.67 -8.42 -26.35
C PHE A 21 -1.30 -6.95 -26.07
N GLN A 22 -0.75 -6.26 -27.07
CA GLN A 22 -0.47 -4.82 -26.98
C GLN A 22 -0.70 -4.16 -28.34
N GLN A 23 -1.44 -3.04 -28.32
CA GLN A 23 -1.75 -2.25 -29.50
C GLN A 23 -1.64 -0.76 -29.16
N ALA A 24 -0.95 0.01 -30.01
CA ALA A 24 -0.83 1.46 -29.84
C ALA A 24 -1.79 2.27 -30.72
N ALA A 25 -2.32 1.68 -31.81
CA ALA A 25 -3.22 2.34 -32.77
C ALA A 25 -4.21 1.32 -33.38
N PRO A 26 -5.43 1.73 -33.78
CA PRO A 26 -5.97 3.10 -33.77
C PRO A 26 -6.37 3.61 -32.37
N TYR A 27 -6.45 2.71 -31.39
CA TYR A 27 -6.60 3.03 -29.97
C TYR A 27 -5.58 2.22 -29.17
N GLN A 28 -5.21 2.72 -27.99
CA GLN A 28 -4.30 2.04 -27.09
C GLN A 28 -5.03 0.94 -26.32
N PHE A 29 -4.53 -0.28 -26.40
CA PHE A 29 -5.05 -1.42 -25.66
C PHE A 29 -3.92 -2.35 -25.22
N LEU A 30 -4.05 -2.89 -24.01
CA LEU A 30 -3.07 -3.78 -23.40
C LEU A 30 -3.80 -4.89 -22.65
N SER A 31 -3.39 -6.13 -22.87
CA SER A 31 -3.77 -7.30 -22.09
C SER A 31 -2.54 -7.88 -21.42
N VAL A 32 -2.63 -8.11 -20.11
CA VAL A 32 -1.58 -8.76 -19.32
C VAL A 32 -2.14 -9.94 -18.56
N ARG A 33 -1.32 -10.99 -18.40
CA ARG A 33 -1.74 -12.22 -17.73
C ARG A 33 -0.68 -12.73 -16.76
N ARG A 34 -1.12 -13.25 -15.62
CA ARG A 34 -0.29 -13.98 -14.66
C ARG A 34 -1.12 -15.08 -14.02
N GLY A 35 -0.76 -16.35 -14.25
CA GLY A 35 -1.57 -17.47 -13.78
C GLY A 35 -3.02 -17.35 -14.26
N GLY A 36 -3.97 -17.37 -13.32
CA GLY A 36 -5.40 -17.17 -13.58
C GLY A 36 -5.86 -15.70 -13.68
N ILE A 37 -4.95 -14.73 -13.51
CA ILE A 37 -5.27 -13.30 -13.53
C ILE A 37 -5.07 -12.77 -14.94
N GLU A 38 -6.11 -12.20 -15.55
CA GLU A 38 -6.03 -11.47 -16.82
C GLU A 38 -6.64 -10.08 -16.66
N LEU A 39 -5.88 -9.05 -17.02
CA LEU A 39 -6.30 -7.65 -16.91
C LEU A 39 -6.16 -6.96 -18.26
N ASN A 40 -7.18 -6.17 -18.60
CA ASN A 40 -7.29 -5.46 -19.86
C ASN A 40 -7.38 -3.96 -19.62
N PHE A 41 -6.57 -3.19 -20.34
CA PHE A 41 -6.43 -1.76 -20.18
C PHE A 41 -6.67 -1.03 -21.51
N TYR A 42 -7.41 0.07 -21.42
CA TYR A 42 -7.57 1.05 -22.49
C TYR A 42 -6.80 2.32 -22.12
N GLY A 43 -6.09 2.88 -23.10
CA GLY A 43 -5.41 4.17 -22.97
C GLY A 43 -6.29 5.33 -23.41
N ASP A 44 -6.40 6.35 -22.56
CA ASP A 44 -7.12 7.60 -22.81
C ASP A 44 -6.31 8.76 -22.22
N LYS A 45 -5.78 9.64 -23.08
CA LYS A 45 -4.88 10.74 -22.67
C LYS A 45 -5.56 11.78 -21.79
N GLU A 46 -6.89 11.88 -21.84
CA GLU A 46 -7.66 12.83 -21.03
C GLU A 46 -8.01 12.27 -19.64
N PHE A 47 -7.78 10.96 -19.43
CA PHE A 47 -8.06 10.31 -18.16
C PHE A 47 -7.08 10.76 -17.08
N ASP A 48 -7.60 11.27 -15.97
CA ASP A 48 -6.81 11.61 -14.79
C ASP A 48 -6.73 10.39 -13.84
N PRO A 49 -5.54 9.79 -13.66
CA PRO A 49 -5.38 8.63 -12.81
C PRO A 49 -5.58 8.96 -11.31
N VAL A 50 -5.45 10.23 -10.91
CA VAL A 50 -5.63 10.63 -9.50
C VAL A 50 -7.09 10.58 -9.07
N THR A 51 -8.02 10.79 -10.01
CA THR A 51 -9.47 10.78 -9.74
C THR A 51 -10.13 9.44 -10.06
N SER A 52 -9.35 8.44 -10.46
CA SER A 52 -9.82 7.10 -10.79
C SER A 52 -10.52 6.44 -9.60
N THR A 53 -11.74 5.95 -9.83
CA THR A 53 -12.51 5.11 -8.91
C THR A 53 -12.56 3.65 -9.37
N HIS A 54 -11.83 3.32 -10.44
CA HIS A 54 -11.77 1.95 -10.95
C HIS A 54 -11.01 1.05 -9.97
N GLY A 55 -11.48 -0.18 -9.84
CA GLY A 55 -10.75 -1.20 -9.14
C GLY A 55 -11.16 -2.61 -9.53
N CYS A 56 -10.34 -3.57 -9.12
CA CYS A 56 -10.64 -4.98 -9.25
C CYS A 56 -10.18 -5.74 -8.00
N LEU A 57 -10.87 -6.85 -7.72
CA LEU A 57 -10.49 -7.82 -6.72
C LEU A 57 -9.84 -9.01 -7.44
N VAL A 58 -8.68 -9.43 -6.96
CA VAL A 58 -8.05 -10.69 -7.29
C VAL A 58 -8.16 -11.58 -6.07
N ASP A 59 -8.97 -12.62 -6.19
CA ASP A 59 -9.07 -13.69 -5.19
C ASP A 59 -7.95 -14.71 -5.43
N THR A 60 -7.26 -15.10 -4.37
CA THR A 60 -6.09 -15.98 -4.45
C THR A 60 -5.95 -16.84 -3.20
N ASP A 61 -5.32 -17.99 -3.37
CA ASP A 61 -4.98 -18.89 -2.26
C ASP A 61 -3.59 -18.63 -1.67
N ASP A 62 -2.79 -17.73 -2.28
CA ASP A 62 -1.43 -17.40 -1.82
C ASP A 62 -1.11 -15.90 -1.99
N VAL A 63 -1.70 -15.08 -1.10
CA VAL A 63 -1.48 -13.63 -1.12
C VAL A 63 -0.06 -13.24 -0.70
N ASP A 64 0.57 -14.03 0.17
CA ASP A 64 1.94 -13.78 0.65
C ASP A 64 2.98 -13.97 -0.45
N GLU A 65 2.84 -15.01 -1.28
CA GLU A 65 3.71 -15.23 -2.43
C GLU A 65 3.56 -14.09 -3.43
N LEU A 66 2.32 -13.71 -3.78
CA LEU A 66 2.08 -12.58 -4.68
C LEU A 66 2.66 -11.27 -4.13
N TYR A 67 2.47 -10.98 -2.85
CA TYR A 67 3.04 -9.78 -2.23
C TYR A 67 4.56 -9.75 -2.32
N THR A 68 5.20 -10.88 -2.02
CA THR A 68 6.66 -11.03 -2.05
C THR A 68 7.21 -10.85 -3.47
N LEU A 69 6.58 -11.49 -4.46
CA LEU A 69 7.01 -11.38 -5.86
C LEU A 69 6.79 -9.97 -6.42
N PHE A 70 5.67 -9.34 -6.09
CA PHE A 70 5.32 -8.01 -6.56
C PHE A 70 6.26 -6.96 -5.97
N THR A 71 6.43 -6.94 -4.66
CA THR A 71 7.34 -5.98 -3.99
C THR A 71 8.78 -6.16 -4.46
N LYS A 72 9.25 -7.41 -4.60
CA LYS A 72 10.58 -7.68 -5.16
C LYS A 72 10.72 -7.18 -6.61
N GLY A 73 9.77 -7.50 -7.47
CA GLY A 73 9.82 -7.09 -8.88
C GLY A 73 9.80 -5.57 -9.05
N LEU A 74 9.01 -4.86 -8.23
CA LEU A 74 9.01 -3.40 -8.18
C LEU A 74 10.32 -2.83 -7.66
N GLN A 75 10.92 -3.46 -6.64
CA GLN A 75 12.23 -3.07 -6.14
C GLN A 75 13.31 -3.25 -7.22
N ASP A 76 13.30 -4.36 -7.95
CA ASP A 76 14.27 -4.65 -9.00
C ASP A 76 14.11 -3.67 -10.20
N ALA A 77 12.87 -3.32 -10.57
CA ALA A 77 12.58 -2.45 -11.72
C ALA A 77 12.69 -0.94 -11.41
N TYR A 78 12.30 -0.51 -10.20
CA TYR A 78 12.18 0.91 -9.83
C TYR A 78 13.16 1.35 -8.73
N GLY A 79 13.97 0.44 -8.21
CA GLY A 79 14.91 0.66 -7.10
C GLY A 79 14.28 0.59 -5.71
N SER A 80 12.96 0.74 -5.61
CA SER A 80 12.19 0.65 -4.37
C SER A 80 10.71 0.38 -4.67
N VAL A 81 9.98 -0.18 -3.71
CA VAL A 81 8.51 -0.28 -3.79
C VAL A 81 7.91 1.14 -3.79
N PRO A 82 7.02 1.51 -4.72
CA PRO A 82 6.29 2.77 -4.66
C PRO A 82 5.37 2.81 -3.43
N ILE A 83 5.62 3.71 -2.48
CA ILE A 83 4.91 3.78 -1.19
C ILE A 83 3.83 4.88 -1.12
N GLN A 84 3.77 5.80 -2.09
CA GLN A 84 2.81 6.89 -2.14
C GLN A 84 2.49 7.33 -3.57
N GLY A 85 1.36 8.02 -3.74
CA GLY A 85 0.91 8.53 -5.03
C GLY A 85 0.39 7.44 -5.96
N VAL A 86 0.65 7.64 -7.26
CA VAL A 86 0.27 6.74 -8.35
C VAL A 86 1.54 6.45 -9.17
N PRO A 87 2.02 5.19 -9.24
CA PRO A 87 1.52 4.00 -8.54
C PRO A 87 1.91 3.95 -7.05
N ARG A 88 1.25 3.09 -6.26
CA ARG A 88 1.65 2.73 -4.88
C ARG A 88 1.27 1.30 -4.50
N VAL A 89 1.96 0.73 -3.52
CA VAL A 89 1.63 -0.56 -2.87
C VAL A 89 1.47 -0.34 -1.36
N GLY A 90 0.35 -0.80 -0.82
CA GLY A 90 0.03 -0.76 0.60
C GLY A 90 0.63 -1.94 1.38
N ALA A 91 0.43 -1.94 2.69
CA ALA A 91 0.87 -3.03 3.56
C ALA A 91 0.05 -4.31 3.31
N LEU A 92 0.73 -5.46 3.40
CA LEU A 92 0.07 -6.75 3.58
C LEU A 92 -0.43 -6.87 5.01
N ALA A 93 -1.71 -7.18 5.18
CA ALA A 93 -2.31 -7.28 6.51
C ALA A 93 -3.54 -8.17 6.52
N ASP A 94 -3.83 -8.71 7.72
CA ASP A 94 -5.10 -9.33 8.04
C ASP A 94 -6.14 -8.26 8.35
N THR A 95 -7.30 -8.35 7.71
CA THR A 95 -8.41 -7.43 7.91
C THR A 95 -9.34 -7.92 9.00
N SER A 96 -10.12 -7.00 9.58
CA SER A 96 -11.12 -7.35 10.60
C SER A 96 -12.28 -8.18 10.07
N TYR A 97 -12.40 -8.35 8.75
CA TYR A 97 -13.46 -9.13 8.10
C TYR A 97 -12.91 -10.46 7.55
N GLY A 98 -11.75 -10.91 8.05
CA GLY A 98 -11.29 -12.28 7.78
C GLY A 98 -10.66 -12.48 6.40
N VAL A 99 -9.99 -11.44 5.90
CA VAL A 99 -9.25 -11.48 4.63
C VAL A 99 -7.80 -11.09 4.89
N ARG A 100 -6.84 -11.82 4.33
CA ARG A 100 -5.45 -11.37 4.24
C ARG A 100 -5.25 -10.71 2.88
N GLN A 101 -4.80 -9.46 2.86
CA GLN A 101 -4.72 -8.70 1.62
C GLN A 101 -3.69 -7.59 1.63
N PHE A 102 -3.40 -7.09 0.43
CA PHE A 102 -2.82 -5.77 0.22
C PHE A 102 -3.54 -5.05 -0.92
N LEU A 103 -3.48 -3.72 -0.89
CA LEU A 103 -3.99 -2.87 -1.96
C LEU A 103 -2.82 -2.32 -2.76
N MET A 104 -2.93 -2.34 -4.09
CA MET A 104 -2.03 -1.57 -4.95
C MET A 104 -2.83 -0.63 -5.85
N VAL A 105 -2.21 0.51 -6.17
CA VAL A 105 -2.71 1.41 -7.20
C VAL A 105 -1.71 1.41 -8.33
N ASP A 106 -2.16 1.04 -9.52
CA ASP A 106 -1.31 0.97 -10.71
C ASP A 106 -1.07 2.37 -11.33
N PRO A 107 -0.22 2.51 -12.37
CA PRO A 107 0.02 3.80 -13.01
C PRO A 107 -1.20 4.46 -13.65
N GLY A 108 -2.26 3.69 -13.91
CA GLY A 108 -3.55 4.19 -14.37
C GLY A 108 -4.43 4.70 -13.23
N GLY A 109 -4.01 4.58 -11.97
CA GLY A 109 -4.86 4.94 -10.83
C GLY A 109 -5.93 3.89 -10.50
N ASN A 110 -5.88 2.71 -11.13
CA ASN A 110 -6.81 1.64 -10.80
C ASN A 110 -6.38 1.02 -9.46
N THR A 111 -7.33 0.73 -8.56
CA THR A 111 -7.06 0.06 -7.28
C THR A 111 -7.26 -1.45 -7.43
N ILE A 112 -6.20 -2.22 -7.21
CA ILE A 112 -6.23 -3.68 -7.27
C ILE A 112 -6.12 -4.20 -5.84
N GLN A 113 -7.14 -4.91 -5.40
CA GLN A 113 -7.17 -5.62 -4.12
C GLN A 113 -6.77 -7.07 -4.36
N ILE A 114 -5.60 -7.46 -3.87
CA ILE A 114 -5.16 -8.87 -3.89
C ILE A 114 -5.52 -9.46 -2.53
N ALA A 115 -6.42 -10.44 -2.52
CA ALA A 115 -7.07 -10.91 -1.30
C ALA A 115 -7.12 -12.44 -1.24
N GLN A 116 -6.92 -12.95 -0.02
CA GLN A 116 -7.11 -14.35 0.34
C GLN A 116 -8.05 -14.43 1.53
N SER A 117 -9.11 -15.25 1.43
CA SER A 117 -9.98 -15.53 2.56
C SER A 117 -9.23 -16.35 3.62
N ILE A 118 -9.25 -15.89 4.88
CA ILE A 118 -8.65 -16.57 6.04
C ILE A 118 -9.70 -16.91 7.12
N SER A 119 -10.98 -16.71 6.82
CA SER A 119 -12.12 -16.92 7.72
C SER A 119 -13.38 -17.24 6.90
N GLU A 120 -14.17 -18.22 7.35
CA GLU A 120 -15.49 -18.46 6.75
C GLU A 120 -16.49 -17.35 7.08
N ASP A 121 -16.34 -16.71 8.24
CA ASP A 121 -17.10 -15.52 8.61
C ASP A 121 -16.41 -14.27 8.04
N GLN A 122 -17.02 -13.72 6.99
CA GLN A 122 -16.61 -12.49 6.30
C GLN A 122 -17.33 -11.25 6.85
N GLY A 123 -18.09 -11.39 7.95
CA GLY A 123 -18.65 -10.26 8.67
C GLY A 123 -17.55 -9.41 9.31
N HIS A 124 -17.76 -8.09 9.36
CA HIS A 124 -16.86 -7.23 10.12
C HIS A 124 -16.89 -7.64 11.59
N ARG A 125 -15.75 -8.12 12.10
CA ARG A 125 -15.57 -8.39 13.52
C ARG A 125 -15.89 -7.11 14.32
N PRO A 126 -16.42 -7.25 15.55
CA PRO A 126 -16.63 -6.11 16.42
C PRO A 126 -15.35 -5.30 16.59
N LEU A 127 -15.49 -3.98 16.69
CA LEU A 127 -14.35 -3.11 16.99
C LEU A 127 -13.61 -3.62 18.24
N PRO A 128 -12.27 -3.65 18.22
CA PRO A 128 -11.51 -3.99 19.42
C PRO A 128 -11.92 -3.11 20.60
N ARG A 129 -11.99 -3.72 21.79
CA ARG A 129 -12.37 -3.00 23.03
C ARG A 129 -11.21 -2.19 23.60
N GLY A 130 -9.97 -2.68 23.43
CA GLY A 130 -8.77 -2.01 23.91
C GLY A 130 -8.49 -0.72 23.15
N THR A 131 -8.03 0.31 23.85
CA THR A 131 -7.84 1.66 23.31
C THR A 131 -6.93 1.68 22.09
N PHE A 132 -5.75 1.06 22.20
CA PHE A 132 -4.72 1.08 21.15
C PHE A 132 -5.07 0.16 19.99
N ASP A 133 -5.59 -1.05 20.25
CA ASP A 133 -6.04 -1.94 19.17
C ASP A 133 -7.17 -1.30 18.35
N ARG A 134 -8.07 -0.58 19.01
CA ARG A 134 -9.12 0.19 18.33
C ARG A 134 -8.53 1.32 17.49
N ALA A 135 -7.52 2.02 18.00
CA ALA A 135 -6.86 3.09 17.26
C ALA A 135 -6.12 2.57 16.02
N ILE A 136 -5.40 1.45 16.15
CA ILE A 136 -4.73 0.77 15.03
C ILE A 136 -5.77 0.35 13.98
N HIS A 137 -6.84 -0.33 14.42
CA HIS A 137 -7.90 -0.78 13.54
C HIS A 137 -8.56 0.38 12.76
N MET A 138 -8.98 1.42 13.47
CA MET A 138 -9.61 2.59 12.85
C MET A 138 -8.62 3.37 11.97
N GLY A 139 -7.36 3.46 12.37
CA GLY A 139 -6.29 4.11 11.60
C GLY A 139 -6.10 3.46 10.24
N SER A 140 -5.99 2.13 10.18
CA SER A 140 -5.88 1.39 8.92
C SER A 140 -7.16 1.50 8.10
N LEU A 141 -8.34 1.39 8.71
CA LEU A 141 -9.61 1.56 8.00
C LEU A 141 -9.72 2.94 7.33
N TYR A 142 -9.33 4.01 8.02
CA TYR A 142 -9.31 5.36 7.46
C TYR A 142 -8.27 5.52 6.37
N ALA A 143 -7.05 5.03 6.60
CA ALA A 143 -5.95 5.15 5.65
C ALA A 143 -6.20 4.34 4.37
N ASP A 144 -6.63 3.09 4.49
CA ASP A 144 -6.60 2.12 3.38
C ASP A 144 -7.95 1.96 2.72
N SER A 145 -9.04 1.89 3.48
CA SER A 145 -10.38 1.70 2.91
C SER A 145 -11.06 3.03 2.56
N LYS A 146 -11.01 4.02 3.46
CA LYS A 146 -11.68 5.31 3.24
C LYS A 146 -10.81 6.35 2.54
N GLN A 147 -9.50 6.11 2.46
CA GLN A 147 -8.51 7.06 1.96
C GLN A 147 -8.60 8.44 2.66
N ASP A 148 -9.09 8.48 3.90
CA ASP A 148 -9.19 9.68 4.74
C ASP A 148 -7.97 9.75 5.68
N LEU A 149 -6.87 10.26 5.13
CA LEU A 149 -5.63 10.40 5.89
C LEU A 149 -5.79 11.34 7.08
N GLY A 150 -6.66 12.35 6.99
CA GLY A 150 -6.90 13.30 8.08
C GLY A 150 -7.52 12.64 9.31
N LEU A 151 -8.50 11.76 9.12
CA LEU A 151 -9.07 10.96 10.21
C LEU A 151 -8.09 9.90 10.73
N ALA A 152 -7.30 9.28 9.85
CA ALA A 152 -6.25 8.35 10.27
C ALA A 152 -5.25 9.03 11.23
N VAL A 153 -4.72 10.20 10.85
CA VAL A 153 -3.84 11.02 11.70
C VAL A 153 -4.49 11.32 13.04
N LYS A 154 -5.72 11.83 13.06
CA LYS A 154 -6.40 12.20 14.31
C LYS A 154 -6.51 11.04 15.29
N VAL A 155 -6.84 9.85 14.81
CA VAL A 155 -7.01 8.68 15.68
C VAL A 155 -5.66 8.15 16.17
N LEU A 156 -4.66 8.08 15.29
CA LEU A 156 -3.33 7.57 15.63
C LEU A 156 -2.58 8.51 16.56
N ASP A 157 -2.60 9.82 16.29
CA ASP A 157 -1.92 10.82 17.13
C ASP A 157 -2.58 10.90 18.51
N ARG A 158 -3.91 10.78 18.60
CA ARG A 158 -4.60 10.70 19.90
C ARG A 158 -4.12 9.51 20.72
N ALA A 159 -3.93 8.35 20.11
CA ALA A 159 -3.41 7.17 20.79
C ALA A 159 -1.94 7.37 21.22
N LEU A 160 -1.09 7.89 20.34
CA LEU A 160 0.34 8.10 20.61
C LEU A 160 0.64 9.16 21.68
N HIS A 161 -0.28 10.10 21.93
CA HIS A 161 -0.14 11.17 22.92
C HIS A 161 -0.95 10.95 24.20
N ARG A 162 -1.56 9.76 24.39
CA ARG A 162 -2.23 9.42 25.67
C ARG A 162 -1.21 9.44 26.82
N THR A 163 -1.67 9.87 28.00
CA THR A 163 -0.89 9.92 29.24
C THR A 163 -1.51 9.11 30.37
N ASP A 164 -2.74 8.61 30.19
CA ASP A 164 -3.51 7.85 31.16
C ASP A 164 -3.34 6.32 31.01
N GLU A 165 -2.80 5.87 29.89
CA GLU A 165 -2.56 4.45 29.56
C GLU A 165 -1.38 4.36 28.59
N GLU A 166 -0.60 3.29 28.67
CA GLU A 166 0.54 3.05 27.78
C GLU A 166 0.28 1.84 26.87
N PRO A 167 0.64 1.92 25.57
CA PRO A 167 0.55 0.77 24.68
C PRO A 167 1.60 -0.28 25.05
N THR A 168 1.30 -1.55 24.77
CA THR A 168 2.36 -2.57 24.76
C THR A 168 3.41 -2.24 23.70
N GLU A 169 4.61 -2.80 23.80
CA GLU A 169 5.66 -2.60 22.79
C GLU A 169 5.18 -2.97 21.37
N ILE A 170 4.41 -4.06 21.24
CA ILE A 170 3.82 -4.49 19.97
C ILE A 170 2.81 -3.46 19.45
N GLN A 171 1.92 -2.95 20.31
CA GLN A 171 0.96 -1.91 19.93
C GLN A 171 1.65 -0.60 19.54
N LEU A 172 2.71 -0.23 20.26
CA LEU A 172 3.48 0.97 19.97
C LEU A 172 4.15 0.89 18.60
N VAL A 173 4.80 -0.23 18.26
CA VAL A 173 5.40 -0.43 16.94
C VAL A 173 4.33 -0.36 15.84
N LYS A 174 3.17 -1.02 16.02
CA LYS A 174 2.06 -0.97 15.06
C LYS A 174 1.54 0.46 14.85
N LEU A 175 1.34 1.22 15.93
CA LEU A 175 0.90 2.62 15.85
C LEU A 175 1.91 3.50 15.11
N LEU A 176 3.19 3.38 15.46
CA LEU A 176 4.25 4.20 14.87
C LEU A 176 4.43 3.93 13.38
N VAL A 177 4.47 2.66 12.97
CA VAL A 177 4.64 2.30 11.56
C VAL A 177 3.42 2.69 10.73
N LEU A 178 2.20 2.45 11.23
CA LEU A 178 0.99 2.87 10.53
C LEU A 178 0.91 4.40 10.41
N ARG A 179 1.31 5.13 11.45
CA ARG A 179 1.34 6.60 11.41
C ARG A 179 2.43 7.13 10.47
N ALA A 180 3.56 6.44 10.37
CA ALA A 180 4.62 6.75 9.42
C ALA A 180 4.17 6.53 7.97
N ASP A 181 3.45 5.44 7.67
CA ASP A 181 2.85 5.20 6.36
C ASP A 181 1.90 6.34 5.96
N VAL A 182 1.03 6.75 6.89
CA VAL A 182 0.15 7.91 6.69
C VAL A 182 0.96 9.20 6.47
N ALA A 183 2.04 9.42 7.22
CA ALA A 183 2.92 10.58 7.04
C ALA A 183 3.58 10.58 5.66
N VAL A 184 4.06 9.42 5.19
CA VAL A 184 4.59 9.25 3.83
C VAL A 184 3.56 9.67 2.79
N ARG A 185 2.30 9.23 2.94
CA ARG A 185 1.21 9.53 2.01
C ARG A 185 0.72 11.00 2.08
N GLN A 186 1.08 11.73 3.14
CA GLN A 186 0.86 13.17 3.28
C GLN A 186 2.08 14.00 2.88
N ASP A 187 3.12 13.37 2.33
CA ASP A 187 4.41 13.98 2.01
C ASP A 187 5.18 14.58 3.21
N ALA A 188 4.87 14.10 4.43
CA ALA A 188 5.55 14.50 5.66
C ALA A 188 6.75 13.58 5.95
N GLN A 189 7.79 13.69 5.12
CA GLN A 189 8.94 12.78 5.13
C GLN A 189 9.72 12.78 6.45
N ASP A 190 10.02 13.95 7.02
CA ASP A 190 10.77 14.06 8.27
C ASP A 190 10.05 13.37 9.43
N LEU A 191 8.73 13.60 9.52
CA LEU A 191 7.88 12.94 10.51
C LEU A 191 7.84 11.43 10.29
N ALA A 192 7.74 10.97 9.04
CA ALA A 192 7.77 9.54 8.75
C ALA A 192 9.10 8.90 9.21
N GLN A 193 10.24 9.55 8.95
CA GLN A 193 11.55 9.08 9.39
C GLN A 193 11.67 9.05 10.92
N GLU A 194 11.20 10.09 11.61
CA GLU A 194 11.18 10.14 13.08
C GLU A 194 10.37 8.99 13.67
N LEU A 195 9.15 8.75 13.15
CA LEU A 195 8.27 7.70 13.62
C LEU A 195 8.86 6.30 13.36
N LEU A 196 9.47 6.08 12.20
CA LEU A 196 10.15 4.82 11.87
C LEU A 196 11.36 4.59 12.77
N ALA A 197 12.20 5.61 12.99
CA ALA A 197 13.32 5.53 13.92
C ALA A 197 12.87 5.20 15.35
N ARG A 198 11.78 5.83 15.81
CA ARG A 198 11.17 5.53 17.10
C ARG A 198 10.64 4.10 17.16
N ALA A 199 10.02 3.60 16.09
CA ALA A 199 9.54 2.21 16.02
C ALA A 199 10.70 1.20 16.13
N ARG A 200 11.82 1.47 15.45
CA ARG A 200 13.04 0.64 15.54
C ARG A 200 13.65 0.65 16.95
N ALA A 201 13.64 1.81 17.62
CA ALA A 201 14.19 1.96 18.97
C ALA A 201 13.44 1.15 20.05
N VAL A 202 12.17 0.76 19.81
CA VAL A 202 11.43 -0.12 20.73
C VAL A 202 12.10 -1.50 20.83
N GLY A 203 12.74 -1.99 19.77
CA GLY A 203 13.44 -3.29 19.77
C GLY A 203 12.52 -4.52 19.81
N ALA A 204 11.20 -4.34 19.72
CA ALA A 204 10.23 -5.44 19.68
C ALA A 204 10.20 -6.14 18.31
N GLY A 205 10.01 -7.46 18.34
CA GLY A 205 9.92 -8.29 17.16
C GLY A 205 9.06 -9.53 17.42
N GLY A 206 9.04 -10.44 16.46
CA GLY A 206 8.23 -11.67 16.52
C GLY A 206 7.17 -11.75 15.43
N PRO A 207 6.43 -12.87 15.36
CA PRO A 207 5.48 -13.12 14.27
C PRO A 207 4.37 -12.07 14.20
N GLU A 208 3.92 -11.54 15.32
CA GLU A 208 2.87 -10.50 15.38
C GLU A 208 3.26 -9.15 14.76
N LEU A 209 4.57 -8.93 14.56
CA LEU A 209 5.15 -7.72 13.99
C LEU A 209 5.79 -7.96 12.62
N ALA A 210 5.75 -9.19 12.07
CA ALA A 210 6.44 -9.52 10.82
C ALA A 210 6.02 -8.61 9.67
N ASP A 211 4.72 -8.47 9.42
CA ASP A 211 4.18 -7.61 8.36
C ASP A 211 4.43 -6.12 8.65
N THR A 212 4.30 -5.71 9.91
CA THR A 212 4.56 -4.33 10.34
C THR A 212 6.02 -3.92 10.12
N LEU A 213 6.97 -4.78 10.49
CA LEU A 213 8.40 -4.51 10.31
C LEU A 213 8.85 -4.62 8.86
N ARG A 214 8.21 -5.50 8.07
CA ARG A 214 8.37 -5.52 6.61
C ARG A 214 7.95 -4.19 6.02
N ARG A 215 6.75 -3.70 6.35
CA ARG A 215 6.26 -2.39 5.89
C ARG A 215 7.18 -1.25 6.31
N ALA A 216 7.67 -1.25 7.56
CA ALA A 216 8.64 -0.24 8.00
C ALA A 216 9.89 -0.20 7.11
N THR A 217 10.41 -1.36 6.73
CA THR A 217 11.58 -1.50 5.84
C THR A 217 11.30 -0.96 4.43
N GLU A 218 10.11 -1.24 3.88
CA GLU A 218 9.69 -0.70 2.58
C GLU A 218 9.56 0.83 2.59
N LEU A 219 8.99 1.38 3.67
CA LEU A 219 8.85 2.83 3.84
C LEU A 219 10.23 3.50 3.95
N GLU A 220 11.15 2.94 4.75
CA GLU A 220 12.53 3.41 4.87
C GLU A 220 13.24 3.43 3.50
N ALA A 221 13.15 2.35 2.73
CA ALA A 221 13.76 2.26 1.41
C ALA A 221 13.15 3.25 0.41
N GLY A 222 11.83 3.40 0.39
CA GLY A 222 11.15 4.35 -0.51
C GLY A 222 11.44 5.82 -0.15
N LEU A 223 11.59 6.15 1.13
CA LEU A 223 12.01 7.48 1.58
C LEU A 223 13.45 7.80 1.13
N GLN A 224 14.38 6.83 1.25
CA GLN A 224 15.75 6.97 0.76
C GLN A 224 15.79 7.17 -0.76
N ALA A 225 15.07 6.35 -1.53
CA ALA A 225 15.01 6.45 -2.98
C ALA A 225 14.47 7.82 -3.46
N LYS A 226 13.50 8.39 -2.73
CA LYS A 226 12.97 9.73 -3.04
C LYS A 226 13.97 10.84 -2.74
N SER A 227 14.75 10.74 -1.66
CA SER A 227 15.82 11.69 -1.32
C SER A 227 16.94 11.71 -2.37
N MET A 228 17.21 10.57 -3.01
CA MET A 228 18.24 10.45 -4.06
C MET A 228 17.80 10.92 -5.45
N ARG A 229 16.50 11.15 -5.69
CA ARG A 229 16.03 11.71 -6.97
C ARG A 229 16.31 13.22 -7.00
N PRO A 230 16.94 13.76 -8.06
CA PRO A 230 17.09 15.21 -8.19
C PRO A 230 15.71 15.89 -8.18
N PRO A 231 15.58 17.10 -7.63
CA PRO A 231 14.32 17.84 -7.65
C PRO A 231 13.85 17.95 -9.09
N ARG A 232 12.57 17.69 -9.35
CA ARG A 232 11.98 17.90 -10.68
C ARG A 232 12.20 19.37 -11.02
N THR A 233 13.06 19.65 -12.00
CA THR A 233 13.06 20.95 -12.68
C THR A 233 11.66 21.12 -13.27
N GLU A 234 10.90 22.07 -12.74
CA GLU A 234 9.66 22.51 -13.36
C GLU A 234 9.99 22.94 -14.79
N ALA A 235 9.53 22.16 -15.77
CA ALA A 235 9.58 22.54 -17.16
C ALA A 235 8.68 23.78 -17.31
N THR A 236 9.30 24.88 -17.72
CA THR A 236 8.72 26.20 -17.93
C THR A 236 7.79 26.21 -19.14
#